data_AF-A0A2S3W902-F1
#
_entry.id   AF-A0A2S3W902-F1
#
_cell.length_a   1.000
_cell.length_b   1.000
_cell.length_c   1.000
_cell.angle_alpha   90.00
_cell.angle_beta   90.00
_cell.angle_gamma   90.00
#
_symmetry.space_group_name_H-M   'P 1'
#
loop_
_entity.id
_entity.type
_entity.pdbx_description
1 polymer ?
#
loop_
_entity_poly.entity_id
_entity_poly.type
_entity_poly.pdbx_seq_one_letter_code
_entity_poly.pdbx_strand_id
1 'polypeptide(L)' 'MSGTVSIRHNPVVKALAERLSSRHKAYKQIVCAAMRKLLHLVYGVVKSGKPFDPQIALAG' A
#
# COMPACT_ATOMS: atom_id res chain seq x y z
N MET A 1 8.63 -11.46 5.82
CA MET A 1 8.73 -10.16 6.51
C MET A 1 8.50 -9.00 5.52
N SER A 2 7.49 -9.06 4.64
CA SER A 2 7.39 -8.13 3.50
C SER A 2 6.48 -6.93 3.76
N GLY A 3 5.41 -7.09 4.55
CA GLY A 3 4.45 -6.00 4.80
C GLY A 3 4.97 -4.87 5.70
N THR A 4 5.91 -5.15 6.60
CA THR A 4 6.54 -4.13 7.47
C THR A 4 7.45 -3.20 6.68
N VAL A 5 8.20 -3.73 5.71
CA VAL A 5 9.08 -2.96 4.83
C VAL A 5 8.25 -2.02 3.94
N SER A 6 7.10 -2.51 3.45
CA SER A 6 6.18 -1.70 2.65
C SER A 6 5.69 -0.46 3.38
N ILE A 7 5.33 -0.61 4.66
CA ILE A 7 4.83 0.47 5.51
C ILE A 7 5.93 1.50 5.81
N ARG A 8 7.20 1.07 5.87
CA ARG A 8 8.33 1.97 6.13
C ARG A 8 8.75 2.79 4.91
N HIS A 9 8.79 2.18 3.74
CA HIS A 9 9.39 2.81 2.55
C HIS A 9 8.38 3.39 1.56
N ASN A 10 7.14 2.90 1.53
CA ASN A 10 6.13 3.39 0.58
C ASN A 10 5.14 4.32 1.28
N PRO A 11 5.13 5.63 0.95
CA PRO A 11 4.25 6.61 1.60
C PRO A 11 2.75 6.29 1.41
N VAL A 12 2.37 5.69 0.27
CA VAL A 12 0.97 5.29 0.00
C VAL A 12 0.54 4.16 0.94
N VAL A 13 1.42 3.19 1.15
CA VAL A 13 1.15 2.05 2.04
C VAL A 13 1.21 2.47 3.50
N LYS A 14 2.09 3.40 3.85
CA LYS A 14 2.17 4.01 5.18
C LYS A 14 0.87 4.72 5.55
N ALA A 15 0.35 5.59 4.66
CA ALA A 15 -0.92 6.28 4.87
C ALA A 15 -2.10 5.30 5.02
N LEU A 16 -2.10 4.20 4.25
CA LEU A 16 -3.10 3.13 4.41
C LEU A 16 -2.99 2.45 5.78
N ALA A 17 -1.78 2.15 6.23
CA ALA A 17 -1.53 1.49 7.50
C ALA A 17 -1.91 2.39 8.69
N GLU A 18 -1.56 3.68 8.65
CA GLU A 18 -1.96 4.67 9.65
C GLU A 18 -3.49 4.80 9.73
N ARG A 19 -4.17 4.87 8.59
CA ARG A 19 -5.65 4.93 8.53
C ARG A 19 -6.33 3.67 9.07
N LEU A 20 -5.74 2.49 8.87
CA LEU A 20 -6.27 1.24 9.42
C LEU A 20 -5.96 1.10 10.91
N SER A 21 -4.80 1.60 11.35
CA SER A 21 -4.40 1.63 12.75
C SER A 21 -5.29 2.57 13.56
N SER A 22 -5.62 3.75 13.04
CA SER A 22 -6.56 4.68 13.71
C SER A 22 -7.98 4.11 13.83
N ARG A 23 -8.32 3.13 12.99
CA ARG A 23 -9.57 2.36 13.05
C ARG A 23 -9.47 1.10 13.92
N HIS A 24 -8.42 0.99 14.75
CA HIS A 24 -8.20 -0.12 15.68
C HIS A 24 -8.24 -1.51 15.01
N LYS A 25 -7.81 -1.60 13.74
CA LYS A 25 -7.75 -2.89 13.03
C LYS A 25 -6.58 -3.74 13.53
N ALA A 26 -6.75 -5.05 13.50
CA ALA A 26 -5.70 -5.97 13.94
C ALA A 26 -4.45 -5.83 13.06
N TYR A 27 -3.27 -5.93 13.67
CA TYR A 27 -1.99 -5.76 12.96
C TYR A 27 -1.87 -6.66 11.72
N LYS A 28 -2.30 -7.93 11.80
CA LYS A 28 -2.31 -8.84 10.64
C LYS A 28 -3.19 -8.34 9.49
N GLN A 29 -4.33 -7.70 9.79
CA GLN A 29 -5.20 -7.12 8.76
C GLN A 29 -4.51 -5.93 8.05
N ILE A 30 -3.78 -5.11 8.82
CA ILE A 30 -3.00 -3.99 8.28
C ILE A 30 -1.91 -4.50 7.33
N VAL A 31 -1.17 -5.54 7.75
CA VAL A 31 -0.12 -6.18 6.94
C VAL A 31 -0.72 -6.77 5.65
N CYS A 32 -1.84 -7.49 5.73
CA CYS A 32 -2.50 -8.04 4.54
C CYS A 32 -2.98 -6.94 3.58
N ALA A 33 -3.57 -5.85 4.11
CA ALA A 33 -4.00 -4.72 3.30
C ALA A 33 -2.81 -4.02 2.62
N ALA A 34 -1.68 -3.87 3.33
CA ALA A 34 -0.44 -3.32 2.78
C ALA A 34 0.11 -4.17 1.64
N MET A 35 0.16 -5.50 1.80
CA MET A 35 0.61 -6.43 0.75
C MET A 35 -0.30 -6.38 -0.47
N ARG A 36 -1.63 -6.37 -0.28
CA ARG A 36 -2.59 -6.25 -1.39
C ARG A 36 -2.41 -4.93 -2.14
N LYS A 37 -2.19 -3.82 -1.43
CA LYS A 37 -1.98 -2.51 -2.04
C LYS A 37 -0.71 -2.48 -2.88
N LEU A 38 0.39 -3.10 -2.43
CA LEU A 38 1.61 -3.22 -3.22
C LEU A 38 1.39 -3.98 -4.54
N LEU A 39 0.69 -5.11 -4.51
CA LEU A 39 0.40 -5.87 -5.73
C LEU A 39 -0.40 -5.04 -6.74
N HIS A 40 -1.37 -4.25 -6.28
CA HIS A 40 -2.11 -3.35 -7.15
C HIS A 40 -1.24 -2.22 -7.74
N LEU A 41 -0.28 -1.70 -6.98
CA LEU A 41 0.66 -0.70 -7.49
C LEU A 41 1.55 -1.28 -8.59
N VAL A 42 2.11 -2.47 -8.38
CA VAL A 42 2.92 -3.18 -9.39
C VAL A 42 2.09 -3.46 -10.63
N TYR A 43 0.87 -3.99 -10.46
CA TYR A 43 -0.04 -4.25 -11.57
C TYR A 43 -0.40 -2.95 -12.33
N GLY A 44 -0.64 -1.86 -11.62
CA GLY A 44 -0.94 -0.56 -12.23
C GLY A 44 0.20 -0.02 -13.09
N VAL A 45 1.45 -0.15 -12.63
CA VAL A 45 2.66 0.23 -13.39
C VAL A 45 2.80 -0.61 -14.64
N VAL A 46 2.73 -1.94 -14.50
CA VAL A 46 2.87 -2.88 -15.63
C VAL A 46 1.77 -2.67 -16.66
N LYS A 47 0.52 -2.48 -16.23
CA LYS A 47 -0.63 -2.29 -17.13
C LYS A 47 -0.60 -0.94 -17.85
N SER A 48 -0.18 0.12 -17.16
CA SER A 48 -0.25 1.48 -17.69
C SER A 48 1.01 1.89 -18.45
N GLY A 49 2.12 1.17 -18.27
CA GLY A 49 3.44 1.53 -18.81
C GLY A 49 4.02 2.82 -18.22
N LYS A 50 3.36 3.41 -17.22
CA LYS A 50 3.79 4.64 -16.55
C LYS A 50 4.61 4.30 -15.31
N PRO A 51 5.71 5.02 -15.03
CA PRO A 51 6.47 4.85 -13.80
C PRO A 51 5.58 4.97 -12.55
N PHE A 52 5.96 4.29 -11.48
CA PHE A 52 5.28 4.42 -10.19
C PHE A 52 5.36 5.87 -9.72
N ASP A 53 4.19 6.49 -9.50
CA ASP A 53 4.08 7.81 -8.91
C ASP A 53 3.31 7.70 -7.58
N PRO A 54 3.94 8.02 -6.44
CA PRO A 54 3.28 7.96 -5.13
C PRO A 54 2.18 9.02 -4.93
N GLN A 55 2.09 10.05 -5.79
CA GLN A 55 1.04 11.06 -5.76
C GLN A 55 -0.20 10.66 -6.56
N ILE A 56 -0.08 9.68 -7.45
CA ILE A 56 -1.24 9.10 -8.13
C ILE A 56 -2.00 8.28 -7.09
N ALA A 57 -3.02 8.91 -6.49
CA ALA A 57 -4.07 8.20 -5.80
C ALA A 57 -4.69 7.25 -6.83
N LEU A 58 -4.29 5.97 -6.79
CA LEU A 58 -4.88 4.94 -7.63
C LEU A 58 -6.38 4.93 -7.26
N ALA A 59 -7.20 5.54 -8.12
CA ALA A 59 -8.63 5.61 -7.98
C ALA A 59 -9.12 4.18 -7.76
N GLY A 60 -9.58 3.92 -6.54
CA GLY A 60 -10.14 2.65 -6.12
C GLY A 60 -11.62 2.61 -6.47
#